data_AF-A0A3M1LGL0-F1
#
_entry.id   AF-A0A3M1LGL0-F1
#
_cell.length_a   1.000
_cell.length_b   1.000
_cell.length_c   1.000
_cell.angle_alpha   90.00
_cell.angle_beta   90.00
_cell.angle_gamma   90.00
#
_symmetry.space_group_name_H-M   'P 1'
#
loop_
_entity.id
_entity.type
_entity.pdbx_description
1 polymer ?
#
loop_
_entity_poly.entity_id
_entity_poly.type
_entity_poly.pdbx_seq_one_letter_code
_entity_poly.pdbx_strand_id
1 'polypeptide(L)'
;MVRRGWGRSSSASREVRLTEAGRRRALELIRAHRLWERSLADEEGLPLEAVHAEAHRREHETTPEEMEALGLVPQTPVTLLARRPD
;
A
#
# COMPACT_ATOMS: atom_id res chain seq x y z
N MET A 1 -1.50 -12.32 13.27
CA MET A 1 -2.26 -11.24 13.96
C MET A 1 -2.15 -11.30 15.48
N VAL A 2 -2.79 -12.23 16.20
CA VAL A 2 -2.81 -12.21 17.68
C VAL A 2 -1.44 -12.54 18.31
N ARG A 3 -0.79 -13.63 17.88
CA ARG A 3 0.57 -14.02 18.38
C ARG A 3 1.67 -12.98 18.11
N ARG A 4 1.46 -12.08 17.13
CA ARG A 4 2.37 -10.97 16.81
C ARG A 4 2.02 -9.68 17.55
N GLY A 5 1.00 -9.68 18.41
CA GLY A 5 0.53 -8.50 19.14
C GLY A 5 -0.25 -7.49 18.29
N TRP A 6 -0.57 -7.80 17.03
CA TRP A 6 -1.29 -6.90 16.12
C TRP A 6 -2.82 -7.00 16.23
N GLY A 7 -3.34 -8.06 16.82
CA GLY A 7 -4.76 -8.23 17.07
C GLY A 7 -5.04 -8.73 18.48
N ARG A 8 -6.23 -8.40 18.99
CA ARG A 8 -6.83 -9.04 20.17
C ARG A 8 -8.11 -9.73 19.74
N SER A 9 -8.23 -11.00 20.10
CA SER A 9 -9.47 -11.77 19.93
C SER A 9 -10.34 -11.64 21.18
N SER A 10 -11.63 -11.51 20.99
CA SER A 10 -12.60 -11.75 22.07
C SER A 10 -12.82 -13.26 22.20
N SER A 11 -12.96 -13.78 23.43
CA SER A 11 -13.37 -15.17 23.65
C SER A 11 -14.89 -15.34 23.62
N ALA A 12 -15.63 -14.25 23.90
CA ALA A 12 -17.09 -14.21 23.90
C ALA A 12 -17.67 -13.98 22.49
N SER A 13 -16.90 -13.40 21.58
CA SER A 13 -17.28 -13.17 20.18
C SER A 13 -16.14 -13.59 19.27
N ARG A 14 -16.43 -14.14 18.08
CA ARG A 14 -15.39 -14.48 17.06
C ARG A 14 -14.77 -13.24 16.40
N GLU A 15 -14.80 -12.09 17.08
CA GLU A 15 -14.23 -10.84 16.61
C GLU A 15 -12.74 -10.77 16.90
N VAL A 16 -12.00 -10.20 15.95
CA VAL A 16 -10.62 -9.76 16.15
C VAL A 16 -10.56 -8.26 15.93
N ARG A 17 -10.03 -7.54 16.91
CA ARG A 17 -9.78 -6.09 16.81
C ARG A 17 -8.29 -5.84 16.70
N LEU A 18 -7.90 -4.89 15.86
CA LEU A 18 -6.50 -4.47 15.80
C LEU A 18 -6.10 -3.83 17.13
N THR A 19 -4.88 -4.12 17.57
CA THR A 19 -4.21 -3.31 18.59
C THR A 19 -3.71 -2.01 17.97
N GLU A 20 -3.20 -1.09 18.79
CA GLU A 20 -2.53 0.09 18.27
C GLU A 20 -1.35 -0.27 17.37
N ALA A 21 -0.53 -1.25 17.78
CA ALA A 21 0.56 -1.77 16.96
C ALA A 21 0.06 -2.37 15.64
N GLY A 22 -1.06 -3.11 15.67
CA GLY A 22 -1.68 -3.65 14.47
C GLY A 22 -2.27 -2.59 13.55
N ARG A 23 -2.84 -1.52 14.12
CA ARG A 23 -3.35 -0.38 13.35
C ARG A 23 -2.21 0.34 12.65
N ARG A 24 -1.10 0.62 13.35
CA ARG A 24 0.11 1.21 12.72
C ARG A 24 0.62 0.34 11.59
N ARG A 25 0.77 -0.97 11.81
CA ARG A 25 1.23 -1.88 10.76
C ARG A 25 0.27 -1.96 9.56
N ALA A 26 -1.04 -1.96 9.80
CA ALA A 26 -2.04 -1.95 8.73
C ALA A 26 -1.95 -0.66 7.90
N LEU A 27 -1.76 0.49 8.55
CA LEU A 27 -1.58 1.77 7.88
C LEU A 27 -0.28 1.82 7.06
N GLU A 28 0.82 1.26 7.58
CA GLU A 28 2.08 1.12 6.82
C GLU A 28 1.90 0.29 5.55
N LEU A 29 1.24 -0.88 5.65
CA LEU A 29 0.95 -1.73 4.49
C LEU A 29 0.08 -1.00 3.46
N ILE A 30 -0.99 -0.34 3.90
CA ILE A 30 -1.86 0.44 2.99
C ILE A 30 -1.07 1.59 2.34
N ARG A 31 -0.20 2.27 3.09
CA ARG A 31 0.65 3.33 2.54
C ARG A 31 1.59 2.78 1.48
N ALA A 32 2.31 1.70 1.78
CA ALA A 32 3.21 1.05 0.82
C ALA A 32 2.45 0.61 -0.44
N HIS A 33 1.28 -0.02 -0.29
CA HIS A 33 0.43 -0.43 -1.40
C HIS A 33 0.10 0.74 -2.33
N ARG A 34 -0.41 1.85 -1.78
CA ARG A 34 -0.85 3.00 -2.57
C ARG A 34 0.32 3.73 -3.24
N LEU A 35 1.48 3.76 -2.59
CA LEU A 35 2.70 4.31 -3.18
C LEU A 35 3.17 3.45 -4.36
N TRP A 36 3.15 2.13 -4.21
CA TRP A 36 3.47 1.23 -5.32
C TRP A 36 2.48 1.30 -6.46
N GLU A 37 1.16 1.24 -6.19
CA GLU A 37 0.15 1.36 -7.24
C GLU A 37 0.38 2.62 -8.07
N ARG A 38 0.73 3.71 -7.39
CA ARG A 38 0.97 4.98 -8.04
C ARG A 38 2.26 5.04 -8.83
N SER A 39 3.39 4.63 -8.23
CA SER A 39 4.68 4.61 -8.91
C SER A 39 4.65 3.69 -10.15
N LEU A 40 4.04 2.51 -10.02
CA LEU A 40 3.86 1.57 -11.11
C LEU A 40 3.02 2.14 -12.27
N ALA A 41 1.94 2.88 -11.95
CA ALA A 41 1.07 3.47 -12.96
C ALA A 41 1.67 4.73 -13.61
N ASP A 42 2.22 5.64 -12.80
CA ASP A 42 2.66 6.97 -13.23
C ASP A 42 4.08 6.95 -13.82
N GLU A 43 5.01 6.17 -13.25
CA GLU A 43 6.43 6.13 -13.65
C GLU A 43 6.75 4.94 -14.54
N GLU A 44 6.34 3.73 -14.15
CA GLU A 44 6.63 2.50 -14.90
C GLU A 44 5.61 2.24 -16.03
N GLY A 45 4.44 2.90 -15.99
CA GLY A 45 3.41 2.81 -17.02
C GLY A 45 2.70 1.45 -17.08
N LEU A 46 2.64 0.71 -15.98
CA LEU A 46 1.93 -0.57 -15.92
C LEU A 46 0.43 -0.38 -16.21
N PRO A 47 -0.21 -1.32 -16.93
CA PRO A 47 -1.65 -1.32 -17.12
C PRO A 47 -2.41 -1.41 -15.80
N LEU A 48 -3.51 -0.67 -15.65
CA LEU A 48 -4.29 -0.60 -14.41
C LEU A 48 -4.77 -1.98 -13.92
N GLU A 49 -4.97 -2.93 -14.85
CA GLU A 49 -5.39 -4.30 -14.53
C GLU A 49 -4.29 -5.11 -13.83
N ALA A 50 -3.01 -4.72 -14.01
CA ALA A 50 -1.85 -5.39 -13.44
C ALA A 50 -1.27 -4.66 -12.21
N VAL A 51 -1.46 -3.33 -12.13
CA VAL A 51 -0.89 -2.46 -11.08
C VAL A 51 -1.20 -2.97 -9.67
N HIS A 52 -2.46 -3.32 -9.39
CA HIS A 52 -2.87 -3.78 -8.07
C HIS A 52 -2.14 -5.06 -7.64
N ALA A 53 -2.03 -6.03 -8.55
CA ALA A 53 -1.42 -7.33 -8.27
C ALA A 53 0.09 -7.21 -8.01
N GLU A 54 0.77 -6.30 -8.71
CA GLU A 54 2.20 -6.02 -8.49
C GLU A 54 2.43 -5.23 -7.20
N ALA A 55 1.61 -4.20 -6.92
CA ALA A 55 1.69 -3.45 -5.66
C ALA A 55 1.49 -4.36 -4.44
N HIS A 56 0.53 -5.29 -4.50
CA HIS A 56 0.30 -6.28 -3.44
C HIS A 56 1.51 -7.18 -3.18
N ARG A 57 2.28 -7.53 -4.22
CA ARG A 57 3.52 -8.31 -4.02
C ARG A 57 4.58 -7.48 -3.32
N ARG A 58 4.83 -6.26 -3.81
CA ARG A 58 5.90 -5.39 -3.29
C ARG A 58 5.63 -4.90 -1.87
N GLU A 59 4.38 -4.62 -1.48
CA GLU A 59 4.05 -4.03 -0.17
C GLU A 59 4.54 -4.84 1.04
N HIS A 60 4.64 -6.16 0.89
CA HIS A 60 5.01 -7.08 1.97
C HIS A 60 6.52 -7.09 2.24
N GLU A 61 7.31 -6.71 1.24
CA GLU A 61 8.78 -6.72 1.26
C GLU A 61 9.36 -5.30 1.34
N THR A 62 8.51 -4.28 1.21
CA THR A 62 8.91 -2.87 1.22
C THR A 62 9.52 -2.46 2.56
N THR A 63 10.72 -1.91 2.48
CA THR A 63 11.45 -1.31 3.61
C THR A 63 10.97 0.12 3.90
N PRO A 64 11.18 0.64 5.13
CA PRO A 64 10.90 2.04 5.44
C PRO A 64 11.58 3.02 4.47
N GLU A 65 12.84 2.76 4.11
CA GLU A 65 13.65 3.60 3.23
C GLU A 65 13.08 3.64 1.80
N GLU A 66 12.69 2.49 1.25
CA GLU A 66 12.00 2.42 -0.05
C GLU A 66 10.65 3.15 -0.01
N MET A 67 9.89 2.98 1.07
CA MET A 67 8.61 3.66 1.23
C MET A 67 8.74 5.18 1.39
N GLU A 68 9.86 5.66 1.93
CA GLU A 68 10.21 7.08 1.93
C GLU A 68 10.58 7.56 0.52
N ALA A 69 11.44 6.81 -0.18
CA ALA A 69 11.86 7.13 -1.55
C ALA A 69 10.66 7.25 -2.51
N LEU A 70 9.73 6.30 -2.48
CA LEU A 70 8.48 6.35 -3.26
C LEU A 70 7.62 7.57 -2.91
N GLY A 71 7.66 8.01 -1.65
CA GLY A 71 6.93 9.19 -1.19
C GLY A 71 7.52 10.53 -1.68
N LEU A 72 8.79 10.52 -2.12
CA LEU A 72 9.48 11.70 -2.65
C LEU A 72 9.26 11.90 -4.15
N VAL A 73 8.78 10.87 -4.87
CA VAL A 73 8.50 10.98 -6.30
C VAL A 73 7.40 12.03 -6.53
N PRO A 74 7.64 13.04 -7.39
CA PRO A 74 6.64 14.02 -7.78
C PRO A 74 5.40 13.34 -8.36
N GLN A 75 4.30 13.49 -7.64
CA GLN A 75 3.05 12.82 -7.94
C GLN A 75 2.38 13.45 -9.17
N THR A 76 2.52 12.83 -10.34
CA THR A 76 1.80 13.29 -11.55
C THR A 76 0.34 12.85 -11.44
N PRO A 77 -0.66 13.74 -11.54
CA PRO A 77 -2.04 13.31 -11.48
C PRO A 77 -2.37 12.45 -12.71
N VAL A 78 -2.96 11.28 -12.50
CA VAL A 78 -3.40 10.37 -13.58
C VAL A 78 -4.31 11.07 -14.61
N THR A 79 -4.99 12.14 -14.20
CA THR A 79 -5.80 13.01 -15.06
C THR A 79 -4.99 13.68 -16.18
N LEU A 80 -3.68 13.91 -16.01
CA LEU A 80 -2.81 14.46 -17.06
C LEU A 80 -2.47 13.42 -18.14
N LEU A 81 -2.50 12.12 -17.84
CA LEU A 81 -2.21 11.07 -18.82
C LEU A 81 -3.38 10.82 -19.78
N ALA A 82 -4.62 11.09 -19.35
CA ALA A 82 -5.81 11.04 -20.21
C ALA A 82 -5.92 12.20 -21.22
N ARG A 83 -4.96 13.13 -21.23
CA ARG A 83 -4.96 14.33 -22.08
C ARG A 83 -3.69 14.48 -22.93
N ARG A 84 -2.97 13.39 -23.24
CA ARG A 84 -1.96 13.48 -24.29
C ARG A 84 -2.65 13.72 -25.64
N PRO A 85 -2.39 14.85 -26.33
CA PRO A 85 -2.82 15.00 -27.71
C PRO A 85 -2.00 14.05 -28.59
N ASP A 86 -2.61 13.62 -29.69
CA ASP A 86 -1.98 12.84 -30.77
C ASP A 86 -0.72 13.52 -31.35
#